data_AF-K8X651-F1
#
_entry.id   AF-K8X651-F1
#
_cell.length_a   1.000
_cell.length_b   1.000
_cell.length_c   1.000
_cell.angle_alpha   90.00
_cell.angle_beta   90.00
_cell.angle_gamma   90.00
#
_symmetry.space_group_name_H-M   'P 1'
#
loop_
_entity.id
_entity.type
_entity.pdbx_description
1 polymer ?
#
loop_
_entity_poly.entity_id
_entity_poly.type
_entity_poly.pdbx_seq_one_letter_code
_entity_poly.pdbx_strand_id
1 'polypeptide(L)'
;MAGHMVLIGWALWVSPCGSDACDALPVTDTIFTQEQCVSRKSYLESKRPNLYFMCGEVYRDSDEIEKNAKHSVPAPNPPLRSLPERGSR
;
A
#
# COMPACT_ATOMS: atom_id res chain seq x y z
N MET A 1 -18.90 -14.33 13.96
CA MET A 1 -18.28 -13.00 14.07
C MET A 1 -18.35 -12.39 12.69
N ALA A 2 -19.24 -11.44 12.45
CA ALA A 2 -19.27 -10.72 11.17
C ALA A 2 -18.12 -9.71 11.22
N GLY A 3 -16.98 -10.06 10.63
CA GLY A 3 -15.82 -9.18 10.57
C GLY A 3 -16.20 -7.87 9.89
N HIS A 4 -15.92 -6.74 10.55
CA HIS A 4 -16.24 -5.43 10.01
C HIS A 4 -15.15 -5.07 8.99
N MET A 5 -15.47 -5.12 7.69
CA MET A 5 -14.53 -4.75 6.63
C MET A 5 -14.41 -3.23 6.55
N VAL A 6 -13.17 -2.72 6.58
CA VAL A 6 -12.86 -1.28 6.48
C VAL A 6 -12.06 -1.05 5.19
N LEU A 7 -12.51 -0.07 4.41
CA LEU A 7 -11.77 0.41 3.24
C LEU A 7 -10.49 1.09 3.68
N ILE A 8 -9.34 0.55 3.26
CA ILE A 8 -8.02 1.10 3.60
C ILE A 8 -7.38 1.86 2.43
N GLY A 9 -7.94 1.75 1.22
CA GLY A 9 -7.53 2.50 0.05
C GLY A 9 -7.73 1.73 -1.25
N TRP A 10 -6.91 2.05 -2.25
CA TRP A 10 -6.97 1.47 -3.60
C TRP A 10 -5.65 0.81 -3.98
N ALA A 11 -5.72 -0.42 -4.49
CA ALA A 11 -4.59 -1.09 -5.10
C ALA A 11 -4.67 -0.99 -6.61
N LEU A 12 -3.50 -0.94 -7.23
CA LEU A 12 -3.35 -0.98 -8.67
C LEU A 12 -3.11 -2.42 -9.11
N TRP A 13 -3.94 -2.90 -10.03
CA TRP A 13 -3.93 -4.26 -10.53
C TRP A 13 -3.67 -4.26 -12.04
N VAL A 14 -3.06 -5.35 -12.51
CA VAL A 14 -2.90 -5.64 -13.94
C VAL A 14 -3.58 -6.95 -14.27
N SER A 15 -4.41 -6.95 -15.31
CA SER A 15 -5.03 -8.15 -15.85
C SER A 15 -4.33 -8.56 -17.14
N PRO A 16 -3.88 -9.82 -17.26
CA PRO A 16 -3.34 -10.34 -18.50
C PRO A 16 -4.43 -10.60 -19.55
N CYS A 17 -5.69 -10.75 -19.15
CA CYS A 17 -6.82 -11.09 -20.02
C CYS A 17 -7.74 -9.89 -20.32
N GLY A 18 -7.31 -8.67 -19.99
CA GLY A 18 -8.15 -7.49 -20.18
C GLY A 18 -9.35 -7.48 -19.25
N SER A 19 -10.54 -7.33 -19.83
CA SER A 19 -11.83 -7.36 -19.14
C SER A 19 -12.37 -8.77 -18.87
N ASP A 20 -11.72 -9.82 -19.39
CA ASP A 20 -12.14 -11.20 -19.14
C ASP A 20 -11.69 -11.71 -17.76
N ALA A 21 -12.39 -12.74 -17.29
CA ALA A 21 -12.34 -13.28 -15.92
C ALA A 21 -11.06 -14.08 -15.58
N CYS A 22 -9.88 -13.52 -15.85
CA CYS A 22 -8.61 -14.03 -15.32
C CYS A 22 -8.24 -13.30 -14.03
N ASP A 23 -7.45 -13.96 -13.19
CA ASP A 23 -6.95 -13.38 -11.96
C ASP A 23 -6.09 -12.14 -12.26
N ALA A 24 -6.52 -10.99 -11.74
CA ALA A 24 -5.73 -9.77 -11.78
C ALA A 24 -4.64 -9.83 -10.70
N LEU A 25 -3.43 -9.42 -11.07
CA LEU A 25 -2.29 -9.41 -10.16
C LEU A 25 -2.03 -8.00 -9.64
N PRO A 26 -1.66 -7.81 -8.36
CA PRO A 26 -1.27 -6.50 -7.87
C PRO A 26 0.02 -6.06 -8.54
N VAL A 27 0.05 -4.84 -9.07
CA VAL A 27 1.25 -4.25 -9.69
C VAL A 27 2.29 -3.92 -8.62
N THR A 28 1.83 -3.51 -7.44
CA THR A 28 2.65 -3.15 -6.28
C THR A 28 1.89 -3.49 -5.01
N ASP A 29 2.60 -3.76 -3.92
CA ASP A 29 2.01 -3.95 -2.59
C ASP A 29 1.55 -2.63 -1.92
N THR A 30 1.80 -1.50 -2.59
CA THR A 30 1.42 -0.16 -2.10
C THR A 30 -0.08 0.08 -2.24
N ILE A 31 -0.67 0.60 -1.17
CA ILE A 31 -2.06 1.08 -1.17
C ILE A 31 -2.05 2.59 -1.40
N PHE A 32 -2.82 3.02 -2.39
CA PHE A 32 -2.92 4.40 -2.83
C PHE A 32 -4.26 5.02 -2.40
N THR A 33 -4.34 6.35 -2.48
CA THR A 33 -5.65 7.01 -2.58
C THR A 33 -6.25 6.74 -3.96
N GLN A 34 -7.57 6.95 -4.10
CA GLN A 34 -8.26 6.76 -5.38
C GLN A 34 -7.60 7.57 -6.51
N GLU A 35 -7.34 8.86 -6.26
CA GLU A 35 -6.76 9.77 -7.26
C GLU A 35 -5.33 9.37 -7.66
N GLN A 36 -4.53 8.94 -6.68
CA GLN A 36 -3.18 8.45 -6.94
C GLN A 36 -3.20 7.18 -7.79
N CYS A 37 -4.10 6.24 -7.49
CA CYS A 37 -4.25 5.02 -8.28
C CYS A 37 -4.62 5.34 -9.72
N VAL A 38 -5.62 6.19 -9.94
CA VAL A 38 -6.07 6.60 -11.29
C VAL A 38 -4.96 7.30 -12.05
N SER A 39 -4.25 8.24 -11.41
CA SER A 39 -3.10 8.92 -12.03
C SER A 39 -2.00 7.93 -12.45
N ARG A 40 -1.69 6.95 -11.59
CA ARG A 40 -0.70 5.90 -11.86
C ARG A 40 -1.14 4.97 -12.99
N LYS A 41 -2.42 4.57 -12.99
CA LYS A 41 -3.05 3.78 -14.05
C LYS A 41 -2.87 4.47 -15.40
N SER A 42 -3.29 5.73 -15.52
CA SER A 42 -3.18 6.50 -16.77
C SER A 42 -1.74 6.62 -17.26
N TYR A 43 -0.79 6.83 -16.34
CA TYR A 43 0.62 6.83 -16.68
C TYR A 43 1.08 5.49 -17.25
N LEU A 44 0.69 4.37 -16.64
CA LEU A 44 1.09 3.04 -17.09
C LEU A 44 0.45 2.64 -18.41
N GLU A 45 -0.83 2.95 -18.62
CA GLU A 45 -1.52 2.74 -19.89
C GLU A 45 -0.83 3.51 -21.03
N SER A 46 -0.35 4.73 -20.77
CA SER A 46 0.42 5.51 -21.77
C SER A 46 1.76 4.86 -22.15
N LYS A 47 2.37 4.10 -21.21
CA LYS A 47 3.67 3.44 -21.42
C LYS A 47 3.52 2.01 -21.94
N ARG A 48 2.41 1.35 -21.62
CA ARG A 48 2.14 -0.06 -21.90
C ARG A 48 0.69 -0.20 -22.38
N PRO A 49 0.37 0.26 -23.61
CA PRO A 49 -1.00 0.25 -24.12
C PRO A 49 -1.59 -1.14 -24.33
N ASN A 50 -0.75 -2.18 -24.33
CA ASN A 50 -1.16 -3.58 -24.52
C ASN A 50 -1.47 -4.30 -23.19
N LEU A 51 -1.35 -3.62 -22.05
CA LEU A 51 -1.67 -4.17 -20.74
C LEU A 51 -2.91 -3.48 -20.19
N TYR A 52 -3.74 -4.24 -19.49
CA TYR A 52 -4.95 -3.74 -18.89
C TYR A 52 -4.74 -3.48 -17.41
N PHE A 53 -4.85 -2.21 -17.01
CA PHE A 53 -4.68 -1.78 -15.63
C PHE A 53 -6.02 -1.38 -15.01
N MET A 54 -6.19 -1.67 -13.72
CA MET A 54 -7.41 -1.31 -12.98
C MET A 54 -7.10 -0.91 -11.55
N CYS A 55 -7.94 -0.04 -10.99
CA CYS A 55 -7.88 0.37 -9.59
C CYS A 55 -8.99 -0.34 -8.84
N GLY A 56 -8.62 -1.09 -7.81
CA GLY A 56 -9.57 -1.86 -6.99
C GLY A 56 -9.51 -1.40 -5.54
N GLU A 57 -10.68 -1.32 -4.91
CA GLU A 57 -10.80 -1.04 -3.48
C GLU A 57 -10.20 -2.19 -2.67
N VAL A 58 -9.46 -1.82 -1.62
CA VAL A 58 -8.84 -2.78 -0.70
C VAL A 58 -9.49 -2.62 0.65
N TYR A 59 -10.01 -3.73 1.16
CA TYR A 59 -10.60 -3.82 2.48
C TYR A 59 -9.69 -4.64 3.40
N ARG A 60 -9.69 -4.29 4.69
CA ARG A 60 -9.14 -5.12 5.75
C ARG A 60 -10.17 -5.36 6.83
N ASP A 61 -10.03 -6.48 7.51
CA ASP A 61 -10.83 -6.78 8.70
C ASP A 61 -10.38 -5.87 9.85
N SER A 62 -11.31 -5.10 10.42
CA SER A 62 -11.07 -4.26 11.59
C SER A 62 -10.42 -5.02 12.75
N ASP A 63 -10.85 -6.27 12.98
CA ASP A 63 -10.38 -7.07 14.11
C ASP A 63 -8.89 -7.45 13.94
N GLU A 64 -8.42 -7.57 12.71
CA GLU A 64 -7.01 -7.81 12.40
C GLU A 64 -6.15 -6.56 12.58
N ILE A 65 -6.69 -5.38 12.24
CA ILE A 65 -6.00 -4.09 12.43
C ILE A 65 -5.74 -3.87 13.93
N GLU A 66 -6.73 -4.10 14.78
CA GLU A 66 -6.58 -3.95 16.23
C GLU A 66 -5.58 -4.94 16.84
N LYS A 67 -5.56 -6.19 16.37
CA LYS A 67 -4.61 -7.21 16.84
C LYS A 67 -3.17 -6.86 16.47
N ASN A 68 -2.95 -6.35 15.25
CA ASN A 68 -1.64 -5.93 14.78
C ASN A 68 -1.13 -4.70 15.56
N ALA A 69 -2.00 -3.72 15.80
CA ALA A 69 -1.65 -2.54 16.61
C ALA A 69 -1.23 -2.90 18.05
N LYS A 70 -1.80 -3.97 18.62
CA LYS A 70 -1.41 -4.46 19.95
C LYS A 70 -0.08 -5.23 19.94
N HIS A 71 0.38 -5.72 18.79
CA HIS A 71 1.63 -6.48 18.62
C HIS A 71 2.82 -5.65 18.16
N SER A 72 2.63 -4.39 17.75
CA SER A 72 3.75 -3.48 17.52
C SER A 72 4.43 -3.13 18.84
N VAL A 73 5.50 -3.87 19.16
CA VAL A 73 6.42 -3.54 20.25
C VAL A 73 7.01 -2.16 19.96
N PRO A 74 6.92 -1.17 20.88
CA PRO A 74 7.60 0.10 20.72
C PRO A 74 9.09 -0.18 20.52
N ALA A 75 9.70 0.42 19.49
CA ALA A 75 11.15 0.35 19.33
C ALA A 75 11.79 0.75 20.68
N PRO A 76 12.70 -0.07 21.25
CA PRO A 76 13.41 0.35 22.44
C PRO A 76 14.20 1.59 22.05
N ASN A 77 13.84 2.76 22.59
CA ASN A 77 14.63 3.98 22.41
C ASN A 77 16.03 3.70 22.95
N PRO A 78 17.07 3.57 22.11
CA PRO A 78 18.42 3.52 22.61
C PRO A 78 18.73 4.91 23.19
N PRO A 79 19.42 5.02 24.33
CA PRO A 79 19.84 6.32 24.81
C PRO A 79 20.67 7.00 23.72
N LEU A 80 20.28 8.23 23.36
CA LEU A 80 21.02 9.07 22.43
C LEU A 80 22.46 9.20 22.96
N ARG A 81 23.41 8.52 22.32
CA ARG A 81 24.83 8.79 22.57
C ARG A 81 25.07 10.23 22.13
N SER A 82 25.43 11.11 23.07
CA SER A 82 25.79 12.48 22.77
C SER A 82 26.92 12.49 21.74
N LEU A 83 26.71 13.22 20.65
CA LEU A 83 27.76 13.47 19.67
C LEU A 83 28.81 14.37 20.34
N PRO A 84 30.13 14.07 20.22
CA PRO A 84 31.15 14.91 20.82
C PRO A 84 31.15 16.29 20.15
N GLU A 85 31.16 17.35 20.97
CA GLU A 85 31.21 18.72 20.47
C GLU A 85 32.51 18.94 19.68
N ARG A 86 32.36 19.38 18.43
CA ARG A 86 33.48 19.69 17.55
C ARG A 86 34.04 21.06 17.97
N GLY A 87 35.08 21.05 18.81
CA GLY A 87 35.80 22.26 19.19
C GLY A 87 36.39 22.96 17.95
N SER A 88 35.98 24.20 17.71
CA SER A 88 36.60 25.07 16.71
C SER A 88 37.98 25.46 17.20
N ARG A 89 39.03 25.14 16.44
CA ARG A 89 40.35 25.77 16.58
C ARG A 89 40.36 27.10 15.86
#